data_AF-A0A8S3YJ63-F1
#
_entry.id   AF-A0A8S3YJ63-F1
#
_cell.length_a   1.000
_cell.length_b   1.000
_cell.length_c   1.000
_cell.angle_alpha   90.00
_cell.angle_beta   90.00
_cell.angle_gamma   90.00
#
_symmetry.space_group_name_H-M   'P 1'
#
loop_
_entity.id
_entity.type
_entity.pdbx_description
1 polymer ?
#
loop_
_entity_poly.entity_id
_entity_poly.type
_entity_poly.pdbx_seq_one_letter_code
_entity_poly.pdbx_strand_id
1 'polypeptide(L)' 'MMSYHDNSFEDRRFMVRCCRVSGSPTRDCYKTSFVNDWDGEMDFHVPVGQAIKGAYSVHDNEKEDRRWRFYLCNFV' A
#
# COMPACT_ATOMS: atom_id res chain seq x y z
N MET A 1 -1.88 -7.00 -3.44
CA MET A 1 -3.01 -6.10 -3.09
C MET A 1 -3.68 -5.81 -4.40
N MET A 2 -4.89 -6.29 -4.67
CA MET A 2 -5.52 -6.12 -5.99
C MET A 2 -6.41 -4.87 -6.01
N SER A 3 -6.29 -4.04 -7.04
CA SER A 3 -7.12 -2.85 -7.27
C SER A 3 -7.95 -3.00 -8.55
N TYR A 4 -9.21 -2.57 -8.52
CA TYR A 4 -10.09 -2.42 -9.70
C TYR A 4 -10.35 -0.93 -9.95
N HIS A 5 -10.37 -0.52 -11.22
CA HIS A 5 -10.49 0.87 -11.69
C HIS A 5 -11.88 1.11 -12.30
N ASP A 6 -12.61 2.15 -11.85
CA ASP A 6 -13.88 2.58 -12.44
C ASP A 6 -13.84 4.08 -12.71
N ASN A 7 -14.02 4.48 -13.98
CA ASN A 7 -13.84 5.84 -14.50
C ASN A 7 -14.97 6.83 -14.12
N SER A 8 -15.76 6.53 -13.09
CA SER A 8 -16.78 7.46 -12.57
C SER A 8 -16.41 8.05 -11.20
N PHE A 9 -15.50 7.41 -10.46
CA PHE A 9 -14.92 7.86 -9.20
C PHE A 9 -13.53 7.23 -9.13
N GLU A 10 -12.45 8.00 -9.28
CA GLU A 10 -11.04 7.54 -9.28
C GLU A 10 -10.55 7.04 -7.89
N ASP A 11 -11.41 6.34 -7.17
CA ASP A 11 -11.12 5.70 -5.91
C ASP A 11 -10.70 4.26 -6.12
N ARG A 12 -9.42 4.00 -5.88
CA ARG A 12 -8.84 2.65 -5.88
C ARG A 12 -9.35 1.85 -4.69
N ARG A 13 -10.02 0.72 -4.95
CA ARG A 13 -10.45 -0.23 -3.89
C ARG A 13 -9.27 -1.09 -3.44
N PHE A 14 -9.13 -1.24 -2.13
CA PHE A 14 -8.01 -1.93 -1.51
C PHE A 14 -8.48 -3.17 -0.75
N MET A 15 -7.94 -4.33 -1.12
CA MET A 15 -8.03 -5.52 -0.28
C MET A 15 -6.81 -5.62 0.63
N VAL A 16 -7.01 -5.36 1.92
CA VAL A 16 -5.96 -5.43 2.95
C VAL A 16 -6.26 -6.58 3.90
N ARG A 17 -5.27 -7.46 4.09
CA ARG A 17 -5.34 -8.50 5.12
C ARG A 17 -4.73 -7.97 6.41
N CYS A 18 -5.56 -7.77 7.43
CA CYS A 18 -5.10 -7.40 8.77
C CYS A 18 -4.82 -8.64 9.62
N CYS A 19 -3.79 -8.60 10.46
CA CYS A 19 -3.51 -9.63 11.46
C CYS A 19 -3.03 -8.99 12.77
N ARG A 20 -3.33 -9.63 13.90
CA ARG A 20 -2.83 -9.19 15.21
C ARG A 20 -1.42 -9.73 15.39
N VAL A 21 -0.44 -8.83 15.40
CA VAL A 21 0.94 -9.16 15.79
C VAL A 21 1.00 -9.15 17.32
N SER A 22 0.70 -10.27 17.98
CA SER A 22 0.76 -10.36 19.45
C SER A 22 2.16 -10.76 19.92
N GLY A 23 2.81 -9.90 20.69
CA GLY A 23 4.06 -10.23 21.39
C GLY A 23 5.35 -9.90 20.63
N SER A 24 5.28 -9.65 19.33
CA SER A 24 6.44 -9.29 18.51
C SER A 24 6.51 -7.78 18.25
N PRO A 25 7.47 -7.05 18.84
CA PRO A 25 7.70 -5.66 18.47
C PRO A 25 8.12 -5.60 17.00
N THR A 26 7.45 -4.76 16.21
CA THR A 26 7.88 -4.47 14.83
C THR A 26 9.23 -3.78 14.85
N ARG A 27 10.21 -4.27 14.08
CA ARG A 27 11.56 -3.69 13.96
C ARG A 27 11.88 -3.38 12.50
N ASP A 28 12.97 -2.64 12.29
CA ASP A 28 13.54 -2.33 10.96
C ASP A 28 12.51 -1.78 9.96
N CYS A 29 11.75 -0.79 10.41
CA CYS A 29 10.72 -0.18 9.58
C CYS A 29 11.32 0.71 8.49
N TYR A 30 10.84 0.58 7.27
CA TYR A 30 11.25 1.42 6.14
C TYR A 30 10.05 1.79 5.25
N LYS A 31 10.25 2.79 4.40
CA LYS A 31 9.26 3.25 3.43
C LYS A 31 9.63 2.71 2.06
N THR A 32 8.67 2.14 1.34
CA THR A 32 8.87 1.71 -0.05
C THR A 32 8.96 2.94 -0.96
N SER A 33 9.47 2.72 -2.17
CA SER A 33 9.16 3.60 -3.31
C SER A 33 7.65 3.58 -3.60
N PHE A 34 7.20 4.47 -4.49
CA PHE A 34 5.85 4.34 -5.03
C PHE A 34 5.73 2.99 -5.73
N VAL A 35 4.64 2.28 -5.43
CA VAL A 35 4.38 0.91 -5.90
C VAL A 35 3.50 0.88 -7.15
N ASN A 36 3.02 2.06 -7.57
CA ASN A 36 2.28 2.27 -8.78
C ASN A 36 2.55 3.69 -9.31
N ASP A 37 2.34 3.86 -10.60
CA ASP A 37 2.28 5.16 -11.26
C ASP A 37 0.83 5.61 -11.44
N TRP A 38 0.67 6.85 -11.93
CA TRP A 38 -0.63 7.40 -12.31
C TRP A 38 -1.27 6.55 -13.41
N ASP A 39 -2.58 6.36 -13.34
CA ASP A 39 -3.38 5.51 -14.24
C ASP A 39 -2.91 4.05 -14.32
N GLY A 40 -1.94 3.67 -13.49
CA GLY A 40 -1.32 2.36 -13.47
C GLY A 40 -1.97 1.43 -12.45
N GLU A 41 -2.08 0.15 -12.80
CA GLU A 41 -2.50 -0.88 -11.85
C GLU A 41 -1.55 -0.95 -10.65
N MET A 42 -2.09 -1.28 -9.48
CA MET A 42 -1.29 -1.52 -8.28
C MET A 42 -1.40 -2.99 -7.91
N ASP A 43 -0.31 -3.74 -8.11
CA ASP A 43 -0.15 -5.10 -7.57
C ASP A 43 1.05 -5.18 -6.62
N PHE A 44 0.83 -4.81 -5.37
CA PHE A 44 1.87 -4.83 -4.34
C PHE A 44 1.77 -6.06 -3.44
N HIS A 45 2.89 -6.77 -3.33
CA HIS A 45 3.08 -7.93 -2.46
C HIS A 45 4.09 -7.62 -1.35
N VAL A 46 3.70 -7.87 -0.11
CA VAL A 46 4.58 -7.67 1.04
C VAL A 46 5.54 -8.86 1.14
N PRO A 47 6.87 -8.62 1.28
CA PRO A 47 7.83 -9.70 1.49
C PRO A 47 7.50 -10.57 2.71
N VAL A 48 7.91 -11.83 2.66
CA VAL A 48 7.74 -12.77 3.78
C VAL A 48 8.45 -12.21 5.03
N GLY A 49 7.78 -12.29 6.19
CA GLY A 49 8.29 -11.76 7.46
C GLY A 49 8.09 -10.25 7.66
N GLN A 50 7.40 -9.57 6.74
CA GLN A 50 7.10 -8.14 6.83
C GLN A 50 5.61 -7.85 6.80
N ALA A 51 5.19 -6.77 7.48
CA ALA A 51 3.82 -6.25 7.52
C ALA A 51 3.80 -4.81 7.04
N ILE A 52 2.68 -4.42 6.42
CA ILE A 52 2.32 -3.02 6.25
C ILE A 52 1.97 -2.46 7.64
N LYS A 53 2.77 -1.50 8.10
CA LYS A 53 2.51 -0.68 9.29
C LYS A 53 1.73 0.60 8.96
N GLY A 54 1.81 1.06 7.71
CA GLY A 54 1.09 2.24 7.26
C GLY A 54 1.10 2.41 5.76
N ALA A 55 0.22 3.26 5.26
CA ALA A 55 0.12 3.62 3.84
C ALA A 55 0.27 5.14 3.69
N TYR A 56 0.85 5.56 2.57
CA TYR A 56 0.95 6.95 2.18
C TYR A 56 0.62 7.07 0.69
N SER A 57 -0.17 8.08 0.34
CA SER A 57 -0.48 8.39 -1.05
C SER A 57 -0.34 9.86 -1.38
N VAL A 58 -0.17 10.13 -2.67
CA VAL A 58 -0.24 11.48 -3.25
C VAL A 58 -1.34 11.46 -4.29
N HIS A 59 -2.23 12.43 -4.21
CA HIS A 59 -3.28 12.70 -5.19
C HIS A 59 -2.82 13.79 -6.16
N ASP A 60 -3.21 13.69 -7.41
CA ASP A 60 -2.97 14.69 -8.45
C ASP A 60 -4.33 15.04 -9.06
N ASN A 61 -4.77 16.29 -8.95
CA ASN A 61 -6.10 16.71 -9.39
C ASN A 61 -6.23 16.87 -10.92
N GLU A 62 -5.13 16.83 -11.68
CA GLU A 62 -5.24 16.85 -13.15
C GLU A 62 -5.51 15.45 -13.70
N LYS A 63 -4.99 14.44 -13.01
CA LYS A 63 -5.20 13.01 -13.31
C LYS A 63 -6.31 12.39 -12.48
N GLU A 64 -6.69 13.08 -11.42
CA GLU A 64 -7.57 12.66 -10.33
C GLU A 64 -7.26 11.26 -9.78
N ASP A 65 -5.99 10.84 -9.84
CA ASP A 65 -5.54 9.52 -9.41
C ASP A 65 -4.62 9.60 -8.18
N ARG A 66 -4.25 8.46 -7.60
CA ARG A 66 -3.38 8.32 -6.44
C ARG A 66 -2.21 7.36 -6.68
N ARG A 67 -0.99 7.83 -6.39
CA ARG A 67 0.19 6.97 -6.22
C ARG A 67 0.38 6.57 -4.78
N TRP A 68 0.69 5.30 -4.55
CA TRP A 68 0.80 4.70 -3.22
C TRP A 68 2.21 4.25 -2.90
N ARG A 69 2.57 4.35 -1.63
CA ARG A 69 3.73 3.68 -1.03
C ARG A 69 3.40 3.25 0.38
N PHE A 70 4.10 2.22 0.84
CA PHE A 70 3.81 1.59 2.11
C PHE A 70 4.98 1.73 3.07
N TYR A 71 4.65 1.71 4.36
CA TYR A 71 5.62 1.53 5.43
C TYR A 71 5.61 0.06 5.79
N LEU A 72 6.73 -0.62 5.58
CA LEU A 72 6.91 -2.01 5.94
C LEU A 72 7.77 -2.12 7.20
N CYS A 73 7.49 -3.12 8.04
CA CYS A 73 8.33 -3.48 9.16
C CYS A 73 8.48 -4.99 9.25
N ASN A 74 9.63 -5.45 9.75
CA ASN A 74 9.83 -6.84 10.11
C ASN A 74 9.00 -7.18 11.35
N PHE A 75 8.37 -8.35 11.34
CA PHE A 75 7.85 -9.00 12.54
C PHE A 75 8.56 -10.34 12.69
N VAL A 76 9.12 -10.57 13.88
CA VAL A 76 9.84 -11.80 14.25
C VAL A 76 9.19 -12.38 15.48
#